data_AF-A0A427Y697-F1
#
_entry.id   AF-A0A427Y697-F1
#
_cell.length_a   1.000
_cell.length_b   1.000
_cell.length_c   1.000
_cell.angle_alpha   90.00
_cell.angle_beta   90.00
_cell.angle_gamma   90.00
#
_symmetry.space_group_name_H-M   'P 1'
#
loop_
_entity.id
_entity.type
_entity.pdbx_description
1 polymer ?
#
loop_
_entity_poly.entity_id
_entity_poly.type
_entity_poly.pdbx_seq_one_letter_code
_entity_poly.pdbx_strand_id
1 'polypeptide(L)'
;MSSAHSSRPHTTLRSPTKPSAAGHTSASSPRSSRHGHGHGHPAPVVTASAGCFVSADARIEGTLNLGIGCVLHPRCAVLVGPGASLTMGSGCVVEENAVVRFAGPGAATLGSNNVFMVACVADLVADAGGNSMGSWNSFAPRSCVEGVRVGDQCTFAAGTATNASHPFLQVKGDEGKAAADSDGDAFMRTTGHPAAGAAPPLVPSRTVVHGGASNARTWDGSGEKQEMALRSGATEYLREVLPKFNKQRAL
;
A
#
# COMPACT_ATOMS: atom_id res chain seq x y z
N MET A 1 44.50 38.78 38.14
CA MET A 1 45.03 39.06 36.80
C MET A 1 43.94 38.73 35.78
N SER A 2 43.56 39.75 35.01
CA SER A 2 42.67 39.81 33.83
C SER A 2 41.23 39.29 33.89
N SER A 3 40.34 40.27 34.07
CA SER A 3 38.96 40.33 33.57
C SER A 3 38.90 40.39 32.03
N ALA A 4 37.82 39.90 31.43
CA ALA A 4 37.29 40.44 30.17
C ALA A 4 35.78 40.20 30.06
N HIS A 5 35.03 41.28 30.27
CA HIS A 5 33.68 41.49 29.76
C HIS A 5 33.71 41.53 28.22
N SER A 6 32.69 41.00 27.55
CA SER A 6 32.33 41.47 26.21
C SER A 6 30.82 41.50 26.02
N SER A 7 30.38 42.70 25.67
CA SER A 7 29.04 43.24 25.59
C SER A 7 28.33 42.91 24.27
N ARG A 8 27.00 42.76 24.36
CA ARG A 8 26.05 42.75 23.24
C ARG A 8 26.14 44.03 22.40
N PRO A 9 25.61 43.99 21.16
CA PRO A 9 24.65 45.03 20.80
C PRO A 9 23.32 44.49 20.25
N HIS A 10 22.26 45.22 20.62
CA HIS A 10 20.91 45.18 20.07
C HIS A 10 20.92 45.62 18.60
N THR A 11 20.16 44.91 17.75
CA THR A 11 19.79 45.40 16.42
C THR A 11 18.28 45.61 16.38
N THR A 12 17.91 46.89 16.23
CA THR A 12 16.55 47.43 16.14
C THR A 12 15.88 47.12 14.80
N LEU A 13 14.58 46.85 14.87
CA LEU A 13 13.64 46.84 13.74
C LEU A 13 13.70 48.15 12.94
N ARG A 14 13.67 48.04 11.61
CA ARG A 14 13.18 49.08 10.70
C ARG A 14 12.33 48.47 9.60
N SER A 15 11.07 48.83 9.59
CA SER A 15 10.12 48.69 8.49
C SER A 15 10.41 49.71 7.38
N PRO A 16 10.39 49.32 6.10
CA PRO A 16 10.25 50.26 5.00
C PRO A 16 8.85 50.21 4.37
N THR A 17 8.51 51.38 3.87
CA THR A 17 7.26 51.92 3.35
C THR A 17 6.81 51.34 2.00
N LYS A 18 5.49 51.38 1.76
CA LYS A 18 4.81 51.21 0.46
C LYS A 18 5.41 52.09 -0.64
N PRO A 19 5.47 51.59 -1.89
CA PRO A 19 5.32 52.40 -3.09
C PRO A 19 3.93 52.22 -3.72
N SER A 20 3.46 53.33 -4.29
CA SER A 20 2.21 53.57 -4.99
C SER A 20 2.17 52.95 -6.39
N ALA A 21 0.94 52.85 -6.91
CA ALA A 21 0.50 52.25 -8.15
C ALA A 21 1.14 52.80 -9.44
N ALA A 22 1.27 51.91 -10.42
CA ALA A 22 1.22 52.21 -11.85
C ALA A 22 0.54 51.03 -12.57
N GLY A 23 -0.51 51.33 -13.33
CA GLY A 23 -1.35 50.35 -14.00
C GLY A 23 -0.74 49.81 -15.29
N HIS A 24 -1.06 48.55 -15.58
CA HIS A 24 -1.05 48.02 -16.93
C HIS A 24 -2.28 47.11 -17.08
N THR A 25 -3.21 47.57 -17.91
CA THR A 25 -4.35 46.82 -18.41
C THR A 25 -3.85 45.79 -19.43
N SER A 26 -3.88 44.51 -19.07
CA SER A 26 -3.82 43.41 -20.04
C SER A 26 -5.11 42.60 -19.94
N ALA A 27 -5.90 42.66 -21.00
CA ALA A 27 -7.10 41.86 -21.17
C ALA A 27 -6.72 40.39 -21.27
N SER A 28 -6.96 39.62 -20.20
CA SER A 28 -6.91 38.16 -20.24
C SER A 28 -8.28 37.63 -20.61
N SER A 29 -8.40 37.11 -21.83
CA SER A 29 -9.57 36.40 -22.35
C SER A 29 -10.10 35.34 -21.37
N PRO A 30 -11.43 35.13 -21.27
CA PRO A 30 -11.98 34.08 -20.44
C PRO A 30 -11.54 32.73 -21.01
N ARG A 31 -10.67 32.03 -20.29
CA ARG A 31 -10.42 30.60 -20.51
C ARG A 31 -11.72 29.87 -20.22
N SER A 32 -12.40 29.50 -21.30
CA SER A 32 -13.43 28.47 -21.36
C SER A 32 -13.04 27.31 -20.44
N SER A 33 -13.82 27.13 -19.37
CA SER A 33 -13.79 25.95 -18.53
C SER A 33 -14.21 24.76 -19.39
N ARG A 34 -13.23 24.10 -20.01
CA ARG A 34 -13.44 22.74 -20.53
C ARG A 34 -13.69 21.85 -19.32
N HIS A 35 -14.97 21.62 -19.03
CA HIS A 35 -15.41 20.42 -18.34
C HIS A 35 -14.90 19.21 -19.14
N GLY A 36 -13.70 18.75 -18.79
CA GLY A 36 -13.28 17.41 -19.14
C GLY A 36 -14.33 16.47 -18.58
N HIS A 37 -15.10 15.87 -19.47
CA HIS A 37 -15.91 14.71 -19.17
C HIS A 37 -14.95 13.65 -18.65
N GLY A 38 -14.83 13.56 -17.32
CA GLY A 38 -14.26 12.38 -16.69
C GLY A 38 -15.11 11.23 -17.19
N HIS A 39 -14.52 10.34 -17.98
CA HIS A 39 -15.13 9.06 -18.31
C HIS A 39 -15.60 8.46 -16.98
N GLY A 40 -16.91 8.43 -16.78
CA GLY A 40 -17.50 8.02 -15.53
C GLY A 40 -17.10 6.57 -15.29
N HIS A 41 -16.09 6.36 -14.45
CA HIS A 41 -15.87 5.04 -13.91
C HIS A 41 -17.16 4.64 -13.19
N PRO A 42 -17.69 3.43 -13.44
CA PRO A 42 -18.87 2.97 -12.74
C PRO A 42 -18.63 3.10 -11.23
N ALA A 43 -19.67 3.49 -10.49
CA ALA A 43 -19.59 3.61 -9.05
C ALA A 43 -19.03 2.30 -8.45
N PRO A 44 -18.14 2.38 -7.44
CA PRO A 44 -17.58 1.18 -6.85
C PRO A 44 -18.68 0.31 -6.26
N VAL A 45 -18.59 -1.00 -6.51
CA VAL A 45 -19.49 -1.99 -5.90
C VAL A 45 -18.76 -2.55 -4.69
N VAL A 46 -19.21 -2.16 -3.50
CA VAL A 46 -18.61 -2.60 -2.24
C VAL A 46 -19.59 -3.49 -1.50
N THR A 47 -19.24 -4.75 -1.32
CA THR A 47 -20.00 -5.68 -0.47
C THR A 47 -19.23 -5.89 0.82
N ALA A 48 -19.85 -5.61 1.97
CA ALA A 48 -19.20 -5.79 3.27
C ALA A 48 -19.95 -6.78 4.16
N SER A 49 -19.20 -7.74 4.71
CA SER A 49 -19.71 -8.68 5.70
C SER A 49 -19.87 -8.02 7.08
N ALA A 50 -20.47 -8.75 8.03
CA ALA A 50 -20.69 -8.26 9.38
C ALA A 50 -19.42 -7.72 10.06
N GLY A 51 -19.57 -6.66 10.86
CA GLY A 51 -18.49 -6.07 11.65
C GLY A 51 -17.43 -5.31 10.85
N CYS A 52 -17.59 -5.13 9.54
CA CYS A 52 -16.69 -4.28 8.77
C CYS A 52 -16.82 -2.82 9.18
N PHE A 53 -15.69 -2.11 9.18
CA PHE A 53 -15.65 -0.66 9.28
C PHE A 53 -14.94 -0.09 8.05
N VAL A 54 -15.62 0.79 7.32
CA VAL A 54 -15.03 1.51 6.20
C VAL A 54 -15.11 2.99 6.50
N SER A 55 -13.96 3.66 6.58
CA SER A 55 -13.93 5.11 6.78
C SER A 55 -14.61 5.84 5.61
N ALA A 56 -15.33 6.92 5.91
CA ALA A 56 -15.91 7.82 4.90
C ALA A 56 -14.84 8.43 3.98
N ASP A 57 -13.61 8.58 4.47
CA ASP A 57 -12.48 9.15 3.74
C ASP A 57 -11.64 8.07 2.99
N ALA A 58 -12.05 6.81 3.02
CA ALA A 58 -11.40 5.74 2.26
C ALA A 58 -11.76 5.86 0.77
N ARG A 59 -10.75 5.89 -0.10
CA ARG A 59 -10.95 5.84 -1.55
C ARG A 59 -11.12 4.38 -1.99
N ILE A 60 -12.25 4.08 -2.61
CA ILE A 60 -12.54 2.73 -3.11
C ILE A 60 -12.97 2.85 -4.57
N GLU A 61 -12.36 2.04 -5.44
CA GLU A 61 -12.67 1.96 -6.86
C GLU A 61 -12.87 0.50 -7.28
N GLY A 62 -13.81 0.28 -8.21
CA GLY A 62 -14.13 -1.04 -8.75
C GLY A 62 -14.93 -1.94 -7.81
N THR A 63 -14.83 -3.25 -8.01
CA THR A 63 -15.60 -4.27 -7.25
C THR A 63 -14.78 -4.81 -6.09
N LEU A 64 -15.24 -4.57 -4.86
CA LEU A 64 -14.57 -4.96 -3.62
C LEU A 64 -15.50 -5.77 -2.72
N ASN A 65 -15.09 -6.95 -2.30
CA ASN A 65 -15.78 -7.79 -1.32
C ASN A 65 -14.96 -7.87 -0.04
N LEU A 66 -15.54 -7.45 1.09
CA LEU A 66 -14.91 -7.47 2.40
C LEU A 66 -15.47 -8.62 3.25
N GLY A 67 -14.58 -9.51 3.69
CA GLY A 67 -14.85 -10.53 4.70
C GLY A 67 -15.16 -9.93 6.07
N ILE A 68 -15.54 -10.77 7.03
CA ILE A 68 -16.03 -10.33 8.34
C ILE A 68 -14.97 -9.48 9.06
N GLY A 69 -15.38 -8.35 9.61
CA GLY A 69 -14.53 -7.56 10.50
C GLY A 69 -13.37 -6.81 9.84
N CYS A 70 -13.38 -6.64 8.51
CA CYS A 70 -12.37 -5.84 7.82
C CYS A 70 -12.45 -4.36 8.21
N VAL A 71 -11.30 -3.68 8.25
CA VAL A 71 -11.22 -2.27 8.64
C VAL A 71 -10.41 -1.47 7.62
N LEU A 72 -11.04 -0.47 7.01
CA LEU A 72 -10.40 0.49 6.10
C LEU A 72 -10.29 1.85 6.77
N HIS A 73 -9.07 2.31 7.02
CA HIS A 73 -8.78 3.59 7.69
C HIS A 73 -9.09 4.80 6.79
N PRO A 74 -9.20 6.01 7.37
CA PRO A 74 -9.20 7.24 6.58
C PRO A 74 -8.02 7.29 5.60
N ARG A 75 -8.26 7.86 4.42
CA ARG A 75 -7.24 8.11 3.39
C ARG A 75 -6.53 6.88 2.83
N CYS A 76 -6.93 5.66 3.21
CA CYS A 76 -6.47 4.48 2.48
C CYS A 76 -7.08 4.46 1.07
N ALA A 77 -6.45 3.73 0.16
CA ALA A 77 -6.97 3.51 -1.18
C ALA A 77 -7.03 2.01 -1.50
N VAL A 78 -8.21 1.53 -1.92
CA VAL A 78 -8.38 0.20 -2.51
C VAL A 78 -8.84 0.38 -3.95
N LEU A 79 -7.94 0.06 -4.89
CA LEU A 79 -8.10 0.39 -6.30
C LEU A 79 -8.22 -0.89 -7.14
N VAL A 80 -9.42 -1.21 -7.59
CA VAL A 80 -9.69 -2.39 -8.41
C VAL A 80 -9.97 -1.97 -9.85
N GLY A 81 -9.26 -2.59 -10.79
CA GLY A 81 -9.35 -2.29 -12.22
C GLY A 81 -10.76 -2.54 -12.80
N PRO A 82 -11.11 -1.89 -13.92
CA PRO A 82 -12.40 -2.11 -14.58
C PRO A 82 -12.62 -3.58 -14.94
N GLY A 83 -13.80 -4.12 -14.59
CA GLY A 83 -14.15 -5.53 -14.85
C GLY A 83 -13.43 -6.54 -13.95
N ALA A 84 -12.53 -6.08 -13.05
CA ALA A 84 -11.88 -6.91 -12.07
C ALA A 84 -12.64 -6.91 -10.73
N SER A 85 -12.32 -7.88 -9.87
CA SER A 85 -12.82 -7.93 -8.49
C SER A 85 -11.71 -8.26 -7.52
N LEU A 86 -11.79 -7.67 -6.32
CA LEU A 86 -10.91 -7.98 -5.20
C LEU A 86 -11.75 -8.50 -4.04
N THR A 87 -11.38 -9.66 -3.50
CA THR A 87 -11.98 -10.20 -2.28
C THR A 87 -10.95 -10.21 -1.17
N MET A 88 -11.26 -9.53 -0.08
CA MET A 88 -10.44 -9.52 1.14
C MET A 88 -11.02 -10.50 2.15
N GLY A 89 -10.21 -11.43 2.64
CA GLY A 89 -10.56 -12.34 3.72
C GLY A 89 -10.88 -11.59 5.02
N SER A 90 -11.33 -12.33 6.03
CA SER A 90 -11.81 -11.74 7.29
C SER A 90 -10.68 -11.02 8.06
N GLY A 91 -11.04 -9.99 8.80
CA GLY A 91 -10.15 -9.31 9.75
C GLY A 91 -8.98 -8.56 9.13
N CYS A 92 -8.99 -8.32 7.81
CA CYS A 92 -7.94 -7.52 7.19
C CYS A 92 -8.05 -6.04 7.58
N VAL A 93 -6.90 -5.37 7.74
CA VAL A 93 -6.81 -3.96 8.11
C VAL A 93 -6.00 -3.23 7.06
N VAL A 94 -6.54 -2.12 6.55
CA VAL A 94 -5.83 -1.20 5.63
C VAL A 94 -5.71 0.14 6.31
N GLU A 95 -4.48 0.49 6.71
CA GLU A 95 -4.19 1.68 7.46
C GLU A 95 -4.11 2.95 6.60
N GLU A 96 -3.91 4.08 7.27
CA GLU A 96 -3.92 5.41 6.67
C GLU A 96 -2.89 5.54 5.54
N ASN A 97 -3.31 6.11 4.42
CA ASN A 97 -2.49 6.29 3.20
C ASN A 97 -1.94 4.98 2.61
N ALA A 98 -2.29 3.81 3.14
CA ALA A 98 -1.94 2.55 2.50
C ALA A 98 -2.72 2.40 1.19
N VAL A 99 -2.08 1.81 0.18
CA VAL A 99 -2.65 1.59 -1.14
C VAL A 99 -2.62 0.10 -1.46
N VAL A 100 -3.80 -0.48 -1.64
CA VAL A 100 -3.98 -1.85 -2.15
C VAL A 100 -4.56 -1.74 -3.56
N ARG A 101 -3.81 -2.20 -4.57
CA ARG A 101 -4.20 -2.08 -5.98
C ARG A 101 -4.28 -3.46 -6.61
N PHE A 102 -5.33 -3.70 -7.40
CA PHE A 102 -5.38 -4.83 -8.32
C PHE A 102 -5.80 -4.32 -9.69
N ALA A 103 -4.84 -4.20 -10.61
CA ALA A 103 -5.09 -3.77 -11.99
C ALA A 103 -5.21 -4.95 -12.97
N GLY A 104 -4.97 -6.19 -12.51
CA GLY A 104 -5.01 -7.38 -13.35
C GLY A 104 -6.44 -7.75 -13.80
N PRO A 105 -6.56 -8.59 -14.84
CA PRO A 105 -7.85 -9.10 -15.26
C PRO A 105 -8.43 -10.09 -14.25
N GLY A 106 -9.76 -10.19 -14.18
CA GLY A 106 -10.44 -11.24 -13.43
C GLY A 106 -10.57 -10.96 -11.94
N ALA A 107 -10.25 -11.93 -11.09
CA ALA A 107 -10.43 -11.84 -9.64
C ALA A 107 -9.11 -12.01 -8.91
N ALA A 108 -8.92 -11.24 -7.84
CA ALA A 108 -7.86 -11.43 -6.87
C ALA A 108 -8.44 -11.69 -5.48
N THR A 109 -7.76 -12.53 -4.71
CA THR A 109 -8.11 -12.86 -3.34
C THR A 109 -6.93 -12.57 -2.41
N LEU A 110 -7.25 -11.94 -1.28
CA LEU A 110 -6.37 -11.82 -0.12
C LEU A 110 -6.91 -12.72 0.97
N GLY A 111 -6.04 -13.48 1.62
CA GLY A 111 -6.37 -14.25 2.81
C GLY A 111 -6.82 -13.37 3.98
N SER A 112 -6.95 -13.98 5.15
CA SER A 112 -7.47 -13.31 6.35
C SER A 112 -6.37 -12.64 7.17
N ASN A 113 -6.74 -11.63 7.96
CA ASN A 113 -5.88 -10.98 8.95
C ASN A 113 -4.56 -10.42 8.38
N ASN A 114 -4.61 -9.94 7.14
CA ASN A 114 -3.53 -9.15 6.56
C ASN A 114 -3.60 -7.71 7.09
N VAL A 115 -2.45 -7.14 7.45
CA VAL A 115 -2.36 -5.76 7.96
C VAL A 115 -1.47 -4.94 7.04
N PHE A 116 -2.08 -3.98 6.36
CA PHE A 116 -1.42 -3.01 5.50
C PHE A 116 -1.18 -1.73 6.28
N MET A 117 0.01 -1.57 6.86
CA MET A 117 0.32 -0.44 7.73
C MET A 117 0.51 0.86 6.96
N VAL A 118 0.56 1.97 7.70
CA VAL A 118 0.59 3.33 7.17
C VAL A 118 1.49 3.49 5.95
N ALA A 119 0.90 4.01 4.87
CA ALA A 119 1.59 4.36 3.62
C ALA A 119 2.32 3.21 2.91
N CYS A 120 2.01 1.94 3.23
CA CYS A 120 2.49 0.83 2.40
C CYS A 120 1.77 0.81 1.04
N VAL A 121 2.42 0.24 0.04
CA VAL A 121 1.84 -0.03 -1.28
C VAL A 121 1.86 -1.53 -1.51
N ALA A 122 0.73 -2.09 -1.90
CA ALA A 122 0.57 -3.47 -2.29
C ALA A 122 -0.08 -3.49 -3.69
N ASP A 123 0.71 -3.74 -4.73
CA ASP A 123 0.22 -3.97 -6.08
C ASP A 123 0.10 -5.47 -6.36
N LEU A 124 -1.15 -5.91 -6.34
CA LEU A 124 -1.53 -7.31 -6.36
C LEU A 124 -1.34 -7.90 -7.75
N VAL A 125 -0.72 -9.08 -7.77
CA VAL A 125 -0.76 -10.00 -8.90
C VAL A 125 -1.43 -11.29 -8.44
N ALA A 126 -2.26 -11.87 -9.30
CA ALA A 126 -2.99 -13.10 -9.02
C ALA A 126 -2.56 -14.21 -9.97
N ASP A 127 -2.65 -15.46 -9.52
CA ASP A 127 -2.52 -16.62 -10.40
C ASP A 127 -3.83 -16.92 -11.16
N ALA A 128 -3.84 -18.00 -11.94
CA ALA A 128 -5.02 -18.43 -12.69
C ALA A 128 -6.23 -18.77 -11.81
N GLY A 129 -6.01 -19.09 -10.53
CA GLY A 129 -7.06 -19.33 -9.54
C GLY A 129 -7.53 -18.05 -8.84
N GLY A 130 -6.93 -16.89 -9.15
CA GLY A 130 -7.22 -15.63 -8.49
C GLY A 130 -6.55 -15.50 -7.11
N ASN A 131 -5.60 -16.36 -6.75
CA ASN A 131 -4.89 -16.24 -5.48
C ASN A 131 -3.76 -15.21 -5.61
N SER A 132 -3.80 -14.17 -4.77
CA SER A 132 -2.79 -13.10 -4.76
C SER A 132 -1.97 -13.11 -3.48
N MET A 133 -2.61 -13.18 -2.31
CA MET A 133 -1.93 -13.19 -1.03
C MET A 133 -2.60 -14.15 -0.05
N GLY A 134 -1.80 -14.88 0.73
CA GLY A 134 -2.25 -15.67 1.87
C GLY A 134 -2.70 -14.82 3.05
N SER A 135 -2.66 -15.41 4.23
CA SER A 135 -3.19 -14.85 5.48
C SER A 135 -2.07 -14.39 6.42
N TRP A 136 -2.42 -13.55 7.40
CA TRP A 136 -1.54 -13.13 8.48
C TRP A 136 -0.26 -12.42 8.04
N ASN A 137 -0.29 -11.78 6.87
CA ASN A 137 0.84 -10.98 6.39
C ASN A 137 0.83 -9.58 7.02
N SER A 138 2.02 -9.04 7.28
CA SER A 138 2.19 -7.68 7.78
C SER A 138 3.05 -6.86 6.81
N PHE A 139 2.48 -5.77 6.31
CA PHE A 139 3.14 -4.83 5.40
C PHE A 139 3.47 -3.58 6.20
N ALA A 140 4.71 -3.47 6.65
CA ALA A 140 5.14 -2.40 7.57
C ALA A 140 5.18 -1.03 6.88
N PRO A 141 5.29 0.07 7.64
CA PRO A 141 5.12 1.40 7.09
C PRO A 141 6.04 1.66 5.89
N ARG A 142 5.43 2.18 4.81
CA ARG A 142 6.11 2.49 3.55
C ARG A 142 6.77 1.28 2.85
N SER A 143 6.42 0.04 3.19
CA SER A 143 6.81 -1.10 2.35
C SER A 143 6.09 -1.02 0.99
N CYS A 144 6.76 -1.39 -0.09
CA CYS A 144 6.23 -1.47 -1.45
C CYS A 144 6.33 -2.92 -1.93
N VAL A 145 5.19 -3.60 -2.06
CA VAL A 145 5.10 -4.99 -2.50
C VAL A 145 4.38 -5.02 -3.84
N GLU A 146 5.11 -5.26 -4.90
CA GLU A 146 4.62 -5.21 -6.28
C GLU A 146 5.12 -6.42 -7.07
N GLY A 147 4.27 -6.90 -7.99
CA GLY A 147 4.67 -7.91 -8.99
C GLY A 147 4.88 -9.32 -8.44
N VAL A 148 4.53 -9.58 -7.18
CA VAL A 148 4.69 -10.88 -6.52
C VAL A 148 3.41 -11.32 -5.81
N ARG A 149 3.14 -12.63 -5.82
CA ARG A 149 2.21 -13.27 -4.90
C ARG A 149 2.85 -13.43 -3.54
N VAL A 150 2.05 -13.55 -2.49
CA VAL A 150 2.53 -13.70 -1.11
C VAL A 150 1.88 -14.92 -0.45
N GLY A 151 2.67 -15.74 0.23
CA GLY A 151 2.17 -16.82 1.08
C GLY A 151 1.53 -16.30 2.38
N ASP A 152 1.60 -17.12 3.43
CA ASP A 152 1.08 -16.82 4.76
C ASP A 152 2.19 -16.36 5.72
N GLN A 153 1.83 -15.59 6.75
CA GLN A 153 2.72 -15.22 7.85
C GLN A 153 4.02 -14.52 7.39
N CYS A 154 3.95 -13.79 6.27
CA CYS A 154 5.06 -12.97 5.79
C CYS A 154 5.12 -11.62 6.53
N THR A 155 6.31 -11.05 6.55
CA THR A 155 6.53 -9.67 7.01
C THR A 155 7.34 -8.91 5.98
N PHE A 156 6.83 -7.78 5.54
CA PHE A 156 7.56 -6.82 4.74
C PHE A 156 7.98 -5.69 5.67
N ALA A 157 9.26 -5.57 5.94
CA ALA A 157 9.79 -4.58 6.88
C ALA A 157 9.62 -3.14 6.34
N ALA A 158 9.73 -2.16 7.24
CA ALA A 158 9.49 -0.77 6.89
C ALA A 158 10.43 -0.30 5.76
N GLY A 159 9.87 0.41 4.77
CA GLY A 159 10.62 0.92 3.62
C GLY A 159 11.18 -0.14 2.66
N THR A 160 10.83 -1.42 2.84
CA THR A 160 11.23 -2.49 1.90
C THR A 160 10.53 -2.28 0.56
N ALA A 161 11.22 -2.54 -0.54
CA ALA A 161 10.59 -2.67 -1.85
C ALA A 161 10.83 -4.10 -2.36
N THR A 162 9.84 -4.75 -2.95
CA THR A 162 10.04 -6.06 -3.60
C THR A 162 10.56 -5.88 -5.01
N ASN A 163 11.62 -6.61 -5.33
CA ASN A 163 12.11 -6.80 -6.67
C ASN A 163 11.62 -8.17 -7.16
N ALA A 164 10.63 -8.19 -8.06
CA ALA A 164 10.06 -9.43 -8.60
C ALA A 164 11.09 -10.30 -9.34
N SER A 165 12.21 -9.72 -9.79
CA SER A 165 13.34 -10.43 -10.39
C SER A 165 14.33 -10.99 -9.35
N HIS A 166 14.13 -10.72 -8.05
CA HIS A 166 15.03 -11.20 -7.01
C HIS A 166 14.96 -12.73 -6.91
N PRO A 167 16.10 -13.46 -6.96
CA PRO A 167 16.11 -14.92 -7.01
C PRO A 167 15.32 -15.61 -5.90
N PHE A 168 15.30 -15.02 -4.69
CA PHE A 168 14.54 -15.55 -3.56
C PHE A 168 13.02 -15.50 -3.74
N LEU A 169 12.51 -14.53 -4.51
CA LEU A 169 11.08 -14.38 -4.78
C LEU A 169 10.64 -15.23 -5.97
N GLN A 170 11.60 -15.76 -6.72
CA GLN A 170 11.40 -16.69 -7.82
C GLN A 170 11.38 -18.13 -7.31
N VAL A 171 10.54 -18.41 -6.31
CA VAL A 171 10.18 -19.80 -6.07
C VAL A 171 9.31 -20.21 -7.27
N LYS A 172 9.92 -20.94 -8.22
CA LYS A 172 9.15 -21.87 -9.06
C LYS A 172 8.37 -22.70 -8.06
N GLY A 173 7.04 -22.53 -8.03
CA GLY A 173 6.20 -23.46 -7.28
C GLY A 173 6.68 -24.85 -7.64
N ASP A 174 7.01 -25.66 -6.63
CA ASP A 174 7.60 -26.96 -6.84
C ASP A 174 6.75 -27.79 -7.81
N GLU A 175 7.13 -27.74 -9.09
CA GLU A 175 7.28 -28.84 -10.04
C GLU A 175 8.36 -28.44 -11.07
N GLY A 176 9.61 -28.88 -10.88
CA GLY A 176 10.54 -29.15 -12.00
C GLY A 176 11.52 -28.06 -12.46
N LYS A 177 12.80 -28.32 -12.13
CA LYS A 177 14.07 -27.97 -12.85
C LYS A 177 14.46 -26.50 -13.10
N ALA A 178 15.68 -26.20 -12.65
CA ALA A 178 16.41 -24.94 -12.76
C ALA A 178 16.91 -24.61 -14.18
N ALA A 179 17.02 -23.31 -14.48
CA ALA A 179 17.96 -22.75 -15.47
C ALA A 179 18.20 -21.25 -15.16
N ALA A 180 19.40 -20.80 -15.49
CA ALA A 180 20.14 -19.67 -14.91
C ALA A 180 19.96 -18.29 -15.57
N ASP A 181 20.32 -17.27 -14.78
CA ASP A 181 21.01 -15.98 -15.00
C ASP A 181 20.77 -15.09 -16.25
N SER A 182 20.56 -13.78 -15.99
CA SER A 182 21.42 -12.70 -16.53
C SER A 182 21.09 -11.31 -15.94
N ASP A 183 22.16 -10.55 -15.68
CA ASP A 183 22.24 -9.19 -15.13
C ASP A 183 21.76 -8.08 -16.07
N GLY A 184 21.35 -6.92 -15.52
CA GLY A 184 21.39 -5.64 -16.26
C GLY A 184 20.38 -4.55 -15.90
N ASP A 185 20.76 -3.72 -14.93
CA ASP A 185 20.60 -2.26 -14.78
C ASP A 185 19.24 -1.52 -14.75
N ALA A 186 19.27 -0.44 -13.97
CA ALA A 186 18.15 0.20 -13.31
C ALA A 186 17.47 1.37 -14.07
N PHE A 187 16.28 1.68 -13.55
CA PHE A 187 15.67 3.02 -13.45
C PHE A 187 14.78 3.48 -14.61
N MET A 188 13.50 3.69 -14.25
CA MET A 188 12.39 4.21 -15.05
C MET A 188 11.92 3.33 -16.23
N ARG A 189 10.88 2.49 -15.99
CA ARG A 189 9.72 2.34 -16.90
C ARG A 189 8.68 1.34 -16.38
N THR A 190 7.41 1.76 -16.53
CA THR A 190 6.17 0.98 -16.77
C THR A 190 5.95 -0.31 -15.99
N THR A 191 4.88 -0.32 -15.20
CA THR A 191 4.14 -1.48 -14.65
C THR A 191 4.23 -2.71 -15.57
N GLY A 192 5.22 -3.56 -15.32
CA GLY A 192 5.38 -4.82 -16.04
C GLY A 192 4.45 -5.85 -15.40
N HIS A 193 3.27 -6.04 -15.98
CA HIS A 193 2.58 -7.31 -15.79
C HIS A 193 3.50 -8.44 -16.29
N PRO A 194 3.57 -9.58 -15.58
CA PRO A 194 4.39 -10.70 -16.02
C PRO A 194 4.00 -11.12 -17.44
N ALA A 195 5.00 -11.50 -18.24
CA ALA A 195 4.82 -11.97 -19.60
C ALA A 195 3.77 -13.11 -19.63
N ALA A 196 2.89 -13.07 -20.64
CA ALA A 196 1.77 -13.99 -20.78
C ALA A 196 2.25 -15.46 -20.74
N GLY A 197 1.92 -16.18 -19.66
CA GLY A 197 2.09 -17.62 -19.52
C GLY A 197 2.90 -18.10 -18.32
N ALA A 198 3.70 -17.26 -17.66
CA ALA A 198 4.42 -17.63 -16.44
C ALA A 198 3.63 -17.21 -15.19
N ALA A 199 3.48 -18.12 -14.22
CA ALA A 199 2.85 -17.79 -12.95
C ALA A 199 3.65 -16.66 -12.26
N PRO A 200 2.97 -15.68 -11.62
CA PRO A 200 3.70 -14.61 -10.95
C PRO A 200 4.61 -15.18 -9.85
N PRO A 201 5.80 -14.58 -9.63
CA PRO A 201 6.71 -14.96 -8.56
C PRO A 201 6.01 -14.99 -7.21
N LEU A 202 6.44 -15.85 -6.29
CA LEU A 202 5.80 -16.08 -5.00
C LEU A 202 6.80 -15.85 -3.87
N VAL A 203 6.44 -14.96 -2.94
CA VAL A 203 7.09 -14.88 -1.62
C VAL A 203 6.57 -16.07 -0.79
N PRO A 204 7.40 -17.05 -0.41
CA PRO A 204 6.95 -18.22 0.35
C PRO A 204 6.44 -17.83 1.73
N SER A 205 5.54 -18.64 2.30
CA SER A 205 5.05 -18.43 3.66
C SER A 205 6.20 -18.35 4.67
N ARG A 206 5.98 -17.62 5.76
CA ARG A 206 6.96 -17.41 6.85
C ARG A 206 8.23 -16.73 6.36
N THR A 207 8.11 -15.82 5.41
CA THR A 207 9.23 -15.02 4.90
C THR A 207 9.20 -13.62 5.44
N VAL A 208 10.34 -13.15 5.95
CA VAL A 208 10.57 -11.75 6.28
C VAL A 208 11.41 -11.13 5.17
N VAL A 209 10.83 -10.17 4.44
CA VAL A 209 11.51 -9.38 3.41
C VAL A 209 11.90 -8.02 4.02
N HIS A 210 13.13 -7.59 3.80
CA HIS A 210 13.68 -6.37 4.38
C HIS A 210 14.70 -5.65 3.49
N GLY A 211 14.79 -4.33 3.69
CA GLY A 211 15.75 -3.48 3.01
C GLY A 211 15.39 -3.19 1.55
N GLY A 212 16.11 -2.24 0.94
CA GLY A 212 15.83 -1.79 -0.43
C GLY A 212 16.16 -2.82 -1.52
N ALA A 213 17.02 -3.80 -1.22
CA ALA A 213 17.41 -4.86 -2.14
C ALA A 213 16.49 -6.10 -2.07
N SER A 214 15.40 -6.04 -1.31
CA SER A 214 14.50 -7.18 -1.09
C SER A 214 15.17 -8.41 -0.47
N ASN A 215 16.13 -8.19 0.44
CA ASN A 215 16.72 -9.29 1.19
C ASN A 215 15.62 -10.05 1.92
N ALA A 216 15.74 -11.36 1.99
CA ALA A 216 14.72 -12.19 2.57
C ALA A 216 15.31 -13.29 3.43
N ARG A 217 14.58 -13.64 4.48
CA ARG A 217 14.84 -14.80 5.32
C ARG A 217 13.53 -15.54 5.54
N THR A 218 13.55 -16.86 5.39
CA THR A 218 12.43 -17.71 5.81
C THR A 218 12.76 -18.28 7.17
N TRP A 219 11.81 -18.20 8.10
CA TRP A 219 11.95 -18.82 9.41
C TRP A 219 11.22 -20.17 9.43
N ASP A 220 11.72 -21.09 10.24
CA ASP A 220 11.33 -22.50 10.27
C ASP A 220 9.99 -22.77 10.97
N GLY A 221 9.38 -21.75 11.59
CA GLY A 221 8.20 -21.91 12.45
C GLY A 221 8.53 -21.87 13.95
N SER A 222 9.80 -21.79 14.34
CA SER A 222 10.16 -21.64 15.75
C SER A 222 9.59 -20.33 16.32
N GLY A 223 8.80 -20.45 17.39
CA GLY A 223 8.11 -19.30 18.00
C GLY A 223 6.79 -18.89 17.32
N GLU A 224 6.22 -19.72 16.45
CA GLU A 224 4.99 -19.37 15.71
C GLU A 224 3.84 -18.95 16.64
N LYS A 225 3.64 -19.62 17.77
CA LYS A 225 2.57 -19.25 18.71
C LYS A 225 2.75 -17.84 19.25
N GLN A 226 3.97 -17.45 19.58
CA GLN A 226 4.31 -16.12 20.07
C GLN A 226 4.11 -15.08 18.97
N GLU A 227 4.59 -15.36 17.76
CA GLU A 227 4.44 -14.50 16.59
C GLU A 227 2.95 -14.28 16.24
N MET A 228 2.17 -15.36 16.24
CA MET A 228 0.74 -15.30 15.97
C MET A 228 -0.03 -14.56 17.06
N ALA A 229 0.34 -14.73 18.34
CA ALA A 229 -0.24 -13.96 19.43
C ALA A 229 0.03 -12.45 19.27
N LEU A 230 1.26 -12.08 18.88
CA LEU A 230 1.64 -10.69 18.60
C LEU A 230 0.81 -10.12 17.43
N ARG A 231 0.71 -10.85 16.31
CA ARG A 231 -0.07 -10.43 15.15
C ARG A 231 -1.55 -10.30 15.46
N SER A 232 -2.12 -11.29 16.14
CA SER A 232 -3.53 -11.29 16.53
C SER A 232 -3.84 -10.10 17.44
N GLY A 233 -3.05 -9.90 18.49
CA GLY A 233 -3.27 -8.80 19.43
C GLY A 233 -3.15 -7.43 18.76
N ALA A 234 -2.17 -7.24 17.88
CA ALA A 234 -2.02 -5.99 17.13
C ALA A 234 -3.20 -5.74 16.18
N THR A 235 -3.61 -6.74 15.40
CA THR A 235 -4.74 -6.63 14.47
C THR A 235 -6.06 -6.39 15.19
N GLU A 236 -6.31 -7.08 16.31
CA GLU A 236 -7.51 -6.91 17.13
C GLU A 236 -7.59 -5.50 17.72
N TYR A 237 -6.49 -5.01 18.29
CA TYR A 237 -6.40 -3.64 18.80
C TYR A 237 -6.79 -2.60 17.74
N LEU A 238 -6.24 -2.70 16.53
CA LEU A 238 -6.58 -1.78 15.45
C LEU A 238 -8.08 -1.85 15.13
N ARG A 239 -8.63 -3.05 15.01
CA ARG A 239 -10.04 -3.26 14.69
C ARG A 239 -11.00 -2.71 15.73
N GLU A 240 -10.64 -2.75 17.02
CA GLU A 240 -11.48 -2.23 18.09
C GLU A 240 -11.39 -0.72 18.27
N VAL A 241 -10.21 -0.14 18.06
CA VAL A 241 -9.95 1.26 18.40
C VAL A 241 -10.44 2.19 17.31
N LEU A 242 -10.24 1.85 16.04
CA LEU A 242 -10.51 2.80 14.94
C LEU A 242 -11.97 3.16 14.72
N PRO A 243 -12.93 2.23 14.79
CA PRO A 243 -14.34 2.57 14.58
C PRO A 243 -14.85 3.62 15.56
N LYS A 244 -14.20 3.76 16.73
CA LYS A 244 -14.60 4.70 17.79
C LYS A 244 -14.29 6.16 17.44
N PHE A 245 -13.31 6.43 16.58
CA PHE A 245 -12.79 7.79 16.34
C PHE A 245 -13.04 8.29 14.92
N ASN A 246 -13.58 7.46 14.03
CA ASN A 246 -13.68 7.77 12.62
C ASN A 246 -15.13 7.71 12.12
N LYS A 247 -15.43 8.53 11.12
CA LYS A 247 -16.74 8.50 10.46
C LYS A 247 -16.83 7.28 9.56
N GLN A 248 -17.88 6.49 9.74
CA GLN A 248 -18.15 5.34 8.90
C GLN A 248 -18.82 5.76 7.59
N ARG A 249 -18.45 5.11 6.49
CA ARG A 249 -19.11 5.17 5.20
C ARG A 249 -20.41 4.35 5.24
N ALA A 250 -21.50 4.90 4.71
CA ALA A 250 -22.68 4.12 4.38
C ALA A 250 -22.36 3.27 3.13
N LEU A 251 -22.46 1.95 3.26
CA LEU A 251 -22.23 0.98 2.19
C LEU A 251 -23.56 0.50 1.61
#